data_AF-A0A936TM98-F1
#
_entry.id   AF-A0A936TM98-F1
#
_cell.length_a   1.000
_cell.length_b   1.000
_cell.length_c   1.000
_cell.angle_alpha   90.00
_cell.angle_beta   90.00
_cell.angle_gamma   90.00
#
_symmetry.space_group_name_H-M   'P 1'
#
loop_
_entity.id
_entity.type
_entity.pdbx_description
1 polymer ?
#
loop_
_entity_poly.entity_id
_entity_poly.type
_entity_poly.pdbx_seq_one_letter_code
_entity_poly.pdbx_strand_id
1 'polypeptide(L)'
;MAEYLAWLSSYGRVTEGRILDSQQDDTGTTTVYYRYKIANVDYETSQKLKPEQLGNGQVYTPGSSVMVRFDPRNPGSSILP
;
A
#
# COMPACT_ATOMS: atom_id res chain seq x y z
N MET A 1 -3.75 -4.16 -17.31
CA MET A 1 -3.28 -3.76 -15.96
C MET A 1 -4.28 -2.87 -15.21
N ALA A 2 -4.91 -1.88 -15.85
CA ALA A 2 -5.89 -1.00 -15.19
C ALA A 2 -7.13 -1.73 -14.63
N GLU A 3 -7.65 -2.74 -15.34
CA GLU A 3 -8.82 -3.52 -14.91
C GLU A 3 -8.57 -4.34 -13.64
N TYR A 4 -7.36 -4.88 -13.46
CA TYR A 4 -7.00 -5.65 -12.27
C TYR A 4 -6.92 -4.76 -11.01
N LEU A 5 -6.34 -3.57 -11.14
CA LEU A 5 -6.29 -2.60 -10.05
C LEU A 5 -7.68 -2.07 -9.68
N ALA A 6 -8.55 -1.85 -10.67
CA ALA A 6 -9.93 -1.47 -10.44
C ALA A 6 -10.71 -2.59 -9.73
N TRP A 7 -10.53 -3.85 -10.14
CA TRP A 7 -11.09 -5.00 -9.44
C TRP A 7 -10.59 -5.10 -8.01
N LEU A 8 -9.27 -4.98 -7.80
CA LEU A 8 -8.66 -5.06 -6.48
C LEU A 8 -9.19 -3.97 -5.54
N SER A 9 -9.36 -2.75 -6.04
CA SER A 9 -9.92 -1.64 -5.27
C SER A 9 -11.36 -1.91 -4.79
N SER A 10 -12.17 -2.59 -5.61
CA SER A 10 -13.58 -2.89 -5.29
C SER A 10 -13.78 -4.18 -4.50
N TYR A 11 -13.00 -5.23 -4.79
CA TYR A 11 -13.24 -6.60 -4.29
C TYR A 11 -12.11 -7.16 -3.42
N GLY A 12 -10.97 -6.46 -3.35
CA GLY A 12 -9.85 -6.84 -2.49
C GLY A 12 -10.25 -6.85 -1.02
N ARG A 13 -9.61 -7.74 -0.25
CA ARG A 13 -9.76 -7.79 1.20
C ARG A 13 -8.89 -6.71 1.82
N VAL A 14 -9.32 -6.20 2.97
CA VAL A 14 -8.58 -5.17 3.71
C VAL A 14 -7.95 -5.82 4.93
N THR A 15 -6.70 -5.47 5.19
CA THR A 15 -5.98 -5.80 6.43
C THR A 15 -5.26 -4.57 6.95
N GLU A 16 -4.86 -4.61 8.20
CA GLU A 16 -3.97 -3.60 8.76
C GLU A 16 -2.53 -3.89 8.35
N GLY A 17 -1.84 -2.85 7.91
CA GLY A 17 -0.42 -2.84 7.64
C GLY A 17 0.28 -1.69 8.33
N ARG A 18 1.59 -1.63 8.17
CA ARG A 18 2.43 -0.60 8.77
C ARG A 18 3.47 -0.12 7.77
N ILE A 19 3.63 1.19 7.69
CA ILE A 19 4.69 1.79 6.89
C ILE A 19 6.05 1.48 7.55
N LEU A 20 6.96 0.97 6.75
CA LEU A 20 8.35 0.73 7.11
C LEU A 20 9.19 1.96 6.79
N ASP A 21 9.02 2.51 5.58
CA ASP A 21 9.81 3.63 5.09
C ASP A 21 9.03 4.42 4.03
N SER A 22 9.42 5.68 3.81
CA SER A 22 8.86 6.53 2.76
C SER A 22 9.97 7.36 2.14
N GLN A 23 10.20 7.18 0.84
CA GLN A 23 11.23 7.90 0.09
C GLN A 23 10.57 8.80 -0.96
N GLN A 24 10.91 10.08 -0.94
CA GLN A 24 10.52 11.01 -1.98
C GLN A 24 11.66 11.16 -2.99
N ASP A 25 11.35 10.99 -4.26
CA ASP A 25 12.27 11.21 -5.38
C ASP A 25 12.35 12.71 -5.74
N ASP A 26 13.40 13.11 -6.47
CA ASP A 26 13.62 14.50 -6.93
C ASP A 26 12.43 15.05 -7.75
N THR A 27 11.70 14.16 -8.42
CA THR A 27 10.46 14.46 -9.16
C THR A 27 9.24 14.76 -8.27
N GLY A 28 9.39 14.67 -6.94
CA GLY A 28 8.29 14.79 -5.97
C GLY A 28 7.46 13.51 -5.81
N THR A 29 7.82 12.43 -6.51
CA THR A 29 7.13 11.14 -6.40
C THR A 29 7.49 10.46 -5.09
N THR A 30 6.50 10.23 -4.22
CA THR A 30 6.73 9.51 -2.95
C THR A 30 6.49 8.02 -3.14
N THR A 31 7.48 7.20 -2.82
CA THR A 31 7.39 5.74 -2.75
C THR A 31 7.36 5.32 -1.30
N VAL A 32 6.37 4.53 -0.92
CA VAL A 32 6.20 4.02 0.44
C VAL A 32 6.48 2.53 0.47
N TYR A 33 7.18 2.09 1.50
CA TYR A 33 7.47 0.69 1.80
C TYR A 33 6.62 0.31 3.01
N TYR A 34 5.89 -0.78 2.92
CA TYR A 34 4.97 -1.19 3.97
C TYR A 34 4.90 -2.69 4.11
N ARG A 35 4.53 -3.14 5.31
CA ARG A 35 4.29 -4.53 5.61
C ARG A 35 2.87 -4.78 6.08
N TYR A 36 2.38 -5.99 5.87
CA TYR A 36 1.11 -6.46 6.39
C TYR A 36 1.18 -7.97 6.61
N LYS A 37 0.33 -8.48 7.50
CA LYS A 37 0.32 -9.90 7.89
C LYS A 37 -0.98 -10.56 7.47
N ILE A 38 -0.88 -11.66 6.73
CA ILE A 38 -2.02 -12.53 6.35
C ILE A 38 -1.74 -13.93 6.86
N ALA A 39 -2.62 -14.50 7.69
CA ALA A 39 -2.48 -15.86 8.22
C ALA A 39 -1.08 -16.17 8.79
N ASN A 40 -0.53 -15.22 9.57
CA ASN A 40 0.82 -15.27 10.16
C ASN A 40 2.00 -15.18 9.19
N VAL A 41 1.76 -14.97 7.89
CA VAL A 41 2.78 -14.68 6.89
C VAL A 41 2.92 -13.17 6.74
N ASP A 42 4.15 -12.66 6.87
CA ASP A 42 4.48 -11.26 6.67
C ASP A 42 4.77 -11.00 5.19
N TYR A 43 4.11 -10.00 4.64
CA TYR A 43 4.31 -9.50 3.28
C TYR A 43 4.87 -8.11 3.35
N GLU A 44 5.91 -7.84 2.56
CA GLU A 44 6.56 -6.55 2.44
C GLU A 44 6.54 -6.12 0.98
N THR A 45 6.12 -4.89 0.72
CA THR A 45 6.02 -4.37 -0.65
C THR A 45 6.19 -2.86 -0.67
N SER A 46 6.28 -2.31 -1.87
CA SER A 46 6.37 -0.86 -2.09
C SER A 46 5.35 -0.38 -3.10
N GLN A 47 4.91 0.86 -2.91
CA GLN A 47 3.97 1.52 -3.82
C GLN A 47 4.33 2.98 -4.01
N LYS A 48 4.24 3.45 -5.26
CA LYS A 48 4.28 4.88 -5.57
C LYS A 48 2.93 5.50 -5.25
N LEU A 49 2.93 6.52 -4.40
CA LEU A 49 1.72 7.26 -4.06
C LEU A 49 1.22 8.04 -5.27
N LYS A 50 -0.10 8.03 -5.46
CA LYS A 50 -0.75 8.89 -6.44
C LYS A 50 -0.80 10.33 -5.94
N PRO A 51 -0.93 11.33 -6.84
CA PRO A 51 -1.02 12.73 -6.46
C PRO A 51 -2.12 13.02 -5.43
N GLU A 52 -3.25 12.33 -5.54
CA GLU A 52 -4.37 12.41 -4.58
C GLU A 52 -4.00 11.94 -3.16
N GLN A 53 -3.07 10.98 -3.04
CA GLN A 53 -2.61 10.42 -1.75
C GLN A 53 -1.53 11.30 -1.11
N LEU A 54 -0.81 12.12 -1.89
CA LEU A 54 0.24 13.02 -1.38
C LEU A 54 -0.33 14.08 -0.41
N GLY A 55 -1.59 14.50 -0.59
CA GLY A 55 -2.26 15.44 0.32
C GLY A 55 -2.39 14.91 1.76
N ASN A 56 -2.39 13.59 1.93
CA ASN A 56 -2.43 12.90 3.22
C ASN A 56 -1.07 12.28 3.59
N GLY A 57 0.05 12.80 3.07
CA GLY A 57 1.40 12.24 3.24
C GLY A 57 1.79 11.84 4.67
N GLN A 58 1.21 12.49 5.69
CA GLN A 58 1.43 12.16 7.11
C GLN A 58 0.99 10.74 7.50
N VAL A 59 -0.03 10.15 6.85
CA VAL A 59 -0.43 8.76 7.12
C VAL A 59 0.58 7.75 6.56
N TYR A 60 1.44 8.21 5.66
CA TYR A 60 2.45 7.41 4.97
C TYR A 60 3.86 7.55 5.56
N THR A 61 3.97 8.09 6.79
CA THR A 61 5.26 8.18 7.48
C THR A 61 5.67 6.85 8.11
N PRO A 62 6.99 6.59 8.26
CA PRO A 62 7.50 5.38 8.91
C PRO A 62 6.85 5.15 10.28
N GLY A 63 6.35 3.94 10.50
CA GLY A 63 5.69 3.56 11.75
C GLY A 63 4.18 3.82 11.80
N SER A 64 3.60 4.54 10.82
CA SER A 64 2.16 4.76 10.74
C SER A 64 1.40 3.48 10.36
N SER A 65 0.23 3.29 10.98
CA SER A 65 -0.70 2.22 10.61
C SER A 65 -1.47 2.63 9.35
N VAL A 66 -1.58 1.71 8.39
CA VAL A 66 -2.27 1.93 7.12
C VAL A 66 -3.19 0.76 6.81
N MET A 67 -4.25 1.04 6.05
CA MET A 67 -5.09 -0.02 5.50
C MET A 67 -4.44 -0.52 4.20
N VAL A 68 -4.23 -1.84 4.12
CA VAL A 68 -3.73 -2.50 2.93
C VAL A 68 -4.86 -3.30 2.31
N ARG A 69 -5.12 -3.05 1.03
CA ARG A 69 -6.08 -3.83 0.26
C ARG A 69 -5.34 -4.83 -0.62
N PHE A 70 -5.66 -6.12 -0.48
CA PHE A 70 -4.92 -7.21 -1.13
C PHE A 70 -5.86 -8.21 -1.82
N ASP A 71 -5.31 -8.95 -2.77
CA ASP A 71 -6.01 -10.04 -3.46
C ASP A 71 -5.97 -11.29 -2.58
N PRO A 72 -7.09 -11.82 -2.06
CA PRO A 72 -7.08 -13.00 -1.22
C PRO A 72 -6.60 -14.27 -1.94
N ARG A 73 -6.61 -14.30 -3.29
CA ARG A 73 -6.07 -15.41 -4.09
C ARG A 73 -4.57 -15.25 -4.36
N ASN A 74 -4.07 -14.02 -4.30
CA ASN A 74 -2.67 -13.70 -4.45
C ASN A 74 -2.26 -12.62 -3.43
N PRO A 75 -2.03 -13.00 -2.16
CA PRO A 75 -1.88 -12.03 -1.07
C PRO A 75 -0.69 -11.09 -1.22
N GLY A 76 0.31 -11.40 -2.04
CA GLY A 76 1.41 -10.48 -2.35
C GLY A 76 1.00 -9.30 -3.25
N SER A 77 -0.11 -9.40 -3.97
CA SER A 77 -0.68 -8.30 -4.75
C SER A 77 -1.55 -7.42 -3.86
N SER A 78 -1.07 -6.22 -3.58
CA SER A 78 -1.72 -5.28 -2.67
C SER A 78 -1.56 -3.82 -3.11
N ILE A 79 -2.43 -2.96 -2.58
CA ILE A 79 -2.46 -1.52 -2.80
C ILE A 79 -2.79 -0.79 -1.49
N LEU A 80 -2.26 0.42 -1.33
CA LEU A 80 -2.78 1.39 -0.37
C LEU A 80 -3.88 2.21 -1.08
N PRO A 81 -5.08 2.28 -0.50
CA PRO A 81 -6.21 3.00 -1.07
C PRO A 81 -6.05 4.53 -1.01
#